data_AF-A0A7S1Q843-F1
#
_entry.id   AF-A0A7S1Q843-F1
#
_cell.length_a   1.000
_cell.length_b   1.000
_cell.length_c   1.000
_cell.angle_alpha   90.00
_cell.angle_beta   90.00
_cell.angle_gamma   90.00
#
_symmetry.space_group_name_H-M   'P 1'
#
loop_
_entity.id
_entity.type
_entity.pdbx_description
1 polymer ?
#
loop_
_entity_poly.entity_id
_entity_poly.type
_entity_poly.pdbx_seq_one_letter_code
_entity_poly.pdbx_strand_id
1 'polypeptide(L)'
;PRYKHILGIVGNHDWITDISVESAWLDESFWRKRFSNLRLLLSEEVNVMGLRIFGSSWKGSMSHSSPHGFGVIPDNLDVLISHGPPWGILDWCGSQHWGSSDELLADVKAKAPKAHLFGHDHEQRGQWKRDNMEESWRGGGGDMGKPA
;
A
#
# COMPACT_ATOMS: atom_id res chain seq x y z
N PRO A 1 -23.70 -3.92 -10.10
CA PRO A 1 -22.62 -3.26 -9.34
C PRO A 1 -22.14 -1.98 -10.05
N ARG A 2 -21.88 -0.88 -9.32
CA ARG A 2 -21.41 0.42 -9.89
C ARG A 2 -20.05 0.30 -10.59
N TYR A 3 -19.17 -0.55 -10.07
CA TYR A 3 -17.85 -0.82 -10.65
C TYR A 3 -17.80 -2.25 -11.14
N LYS A 4 -17.20 -2.50 -12.31
CA LYS A 4 -17.01 -3.85 -12.87
C LYS A 4 -15.99 -4.64 -12.05
N HIS A 5 -14.88 -4.01 -11.70
CA HIS A 5 -13.79 -4.58 -10.91
C HIS A 5 -13.65 -3.80 -9.61
N ILE A 6 -13.57 -4.50 -8.48
CA ILE A 6 -13.17 -3.93 -7.19
C ILE A 6 -11.94 -4.71 -6.75
N LEU A 7 -10.82 -4.03 -6.55
CA LEU A 7 -9.62 -4.60 -5.95
C LEU A 7 -9.50 -4.05 -4.53
N GLY A 8 -9.15 -4.91 -3.58
CA GLY A 8 -8.95 -4.51 -2.19
C GLY A 8 -7.72 -5.17 -1.61
N ILE A 9 -7.11 -4.50 -0.64
CA ILE A 9 -6.12 -5.07 0.27
C ILE A 9 -6.68 -4.94 1.68
N VAL A 10 -6.08 -5.62 2.65
CA VAL A 10 -6.43 -5.47 4.07
C VAL A 10 -5.55 -4.43 4.74
N GLY A 11 -6.16 -3.57 5.55
CA GLY A 11 -5.48 -2.59 6.39
C GLY A 11 -5.24 -3.08 7.82
N ASN A 12 -4.78 -2.18 8.67
CA ASN A 12 -4.51 -2.45 10.09
C ASN A 12 -5.79 -2.73 10.91
N HIS A 13 -6.97 -2.46 10.36
CA HIS A 13 -8.28 -2.72 11.00
C HIS A 13 -9.04 -3.88 10.31
N ASP A 14 -8.42 -4.57 9.36
CA ASP A 14 -9.01 -5.68 8.61
C ASP A 14 -8.31 -6.98 9.02
N TRP A 15 -8.59 -7.45 10.24
CA TRP A 15 -7.79 -8.49 10.89
C TRP A 15 -8.08 -9.86 10.25
N ILE A 16 -7.30 -10.18 9.22
CA ILE A 16 -7.42 -11.41 8.41
C ILE A 16 -6.49 -12.53 8.89
N THR A 17 -5.44 -12.20 9.65
CA THR A 17 -4.48 -13.14 10.24
C THR A 17 -4.85 -13.49 11.68
N ASP A 18 -4.26 -14.55 12.23
CA ASP A 18 -4.44 -14.96 13.63
C ASP A 18 -4.18 -13.80 14.58
N ILE A 19 -5.25 -13.41 15.25
CA ILE A 19 -5.30 -12.36 16.24
C ILE A 19 -5.82 -12.98 17.53
N SER A 20 -5.36 -12.50 18.67
CA SER A 20 -5.73 -13.07 19.98
C SER A 20 -7.21 -12.94 20.33
N VAL A 21 -7.99 -12.25 19.50
CA VAL A 21 -9.40 -11.95 19.71
C VAL A 21 -10.20 -12.53 18.53
N GLU A 22 -10.65 -13.78 18.64
CA GLU A 22 -11.39 -14.49 17.58
C GLU A 22 -12.56 -13.68 16.98
N SER A 23 -13.21 -12.82 17.77
CA SER A 23 -14.32 -11.98 17.30
C SER A 23 -13.94 -10.85 16.34
N ALA A 24 -12.65 -10.54 16.19
CA ALA A 24 -12.16 -9.55 15.24
C ALA A 24 -11.66 -10.18 13.92
N TRP A 25 -11.65 -11.52 13.80
CA TRP A 25 -11.17 -12.19 12.60
C TRP A 25 -12.22 -12.12 11.49
N LEU A 26 -11.80 -11.63 10.32
CA LEU A 26 -12.66 -11.55 9.14
C LEU A 26 -12.09 -12.46 8.06
N ASP A 27 -12.75 -13.56 7.73
CA ASP A 27 -12.28 -14.42 6.65
C ASP A 27 -12.59 -13.86 5.25
N GLU A 28 -12.03 -14.47 4.23
CA GLU A 28 -12.31 -14.08 2.83
C GLU A 28 -13.81 -14.16 2.49
N SER A 29 -14.56 -15.06 3.16
CA SER A 29 -16.00 -15.23 2.95
C SER A 29 -16.80 -14.00 3.42
N PHE A 30 -16.37 -13.33 4.50
CA PHE A 30 -16.96 -12.08 4.97
C PHE A 30 -16.92 -11.01 3.87
N TRP A 31 -15.76 -10.83 3.24
CA TRP A 31 -15.55 -9.84 2.19
C TRP A 31 -16.32 -10.19 0.92
N ARG A 32 -16.34 -11.46 0.51
CA ARG A 32 -17.10 -11.93 -0.66
C ARG A 32 -18.61 -11.78 -0.51
N LYS A 33 -19.15 -11.96 0.71
CA LYS A 33 -20.57 -11.72 1.01
C LYS A 33 -20.93 -10.23 0.88
N ARG A 34 -20.01 -9.33 1.22
CA ARG A 34 -20.23 -7.88 1.20
C ARG A 34 -20.02 -7.28 -0.19
N PHE A 35 -19.09 -7.83 -0.96
CA PHE A 35 -18.72 -7.35 -2.29
C PHE A 35 -18.58 -8.52 -3.27
N SER A 36 -19.63 -8.76 -4.06
CA SER A 36 -19.70 -9.90 -4.98
C SER A 36 -18.66 -9.88 -6.11
N ASN A 37 -18.03 -8.73 -6.37
CA ASN A 37 -17.01 -8.55 -7.41
C ASN A 37 -15.69 -7.98 -6.87
N LEU A 38 -15.45 -8.12 -5.56
CA LEU A 38 -14.16 -7.85 -4.94
C LEU A 38 -13.18 -8.98 -5.23
N ARG A 39 -11.98 -8.61 -5.68
CA ARG A 39 -10.79 -9.43 -5.54
C ARG A 39 -9.92 -8.83 -4.45
N LEU A 40 -9.84 -9.55 -3.33
CA LEU A 40 -8.89 -9.23 -2.28
C LEU A 40 -7.50 -9.67 -2.73
N LEU A 41 -6.50 -8.83 -2.54
CA LEU A 41 -5.10 -9.08 -2.87
C LEU A 41 -4.31 -9.21 -1.57
N LEU A 42 -3.78 -10.40 -1.31
CA LEU A 42 -3.02 -10.72 -0.09
C LEU A 42 -1.57 -11.06 -0.46
N SER A 43 -0.83 -10.05 -0.91
CA SER A 43 0.54 -10.17 -1.44
C SER A 43 0.61 -10.95 -2.75
N GLU A 44 -0.23 -10.55 -3.71
CA GLU A 44 -0.38 -11.20 -5.01
C GLU A 44 -0.54 -10.19 -6.17
N GLU A 45 -0.24 -10.66 -7.39
CA GLU A 45 -0.45 -9.92 -8.64
C GLU A 45 -1.82 -10.26 -9.26
N VAL A 46 -2.45 -9.25 -9.85
CA VAL A 46 -3.57 -9.38 -10.77
C VAL A 46 -3.35 -8.57 -12.04
N ASN A 47 -3.78 -9.14 -13.17
CA ASN A 47 -3.98 -8.40 -14.41
C ASN A 47 -5.45 -7.99 -14.54
N VAL A 48 -5.73 -6.68 -14.49
CA VAL A 48 -7.08 -6.12 -14.74
C VAL A 48 -6.98 -5.08 -15.84
N MET A 49 -7.76 -5.27 -16.91
CA MET A 49 -7.83 -4.30 -18.02
C MET A 49 -6.46 -3.99 -18.66
N GLY A 50 -5.55 -4.97 -18.67
CA GLY A 50 -4.20 -4.81 -19.20
C GLY A 50 -3.20 -4.15 -18.24
N LEU A 51 -3.61 -3.82 -17.01
CA LEU A 51 -2.73 -3.30 -15.96
C LEU A 51 -2.25 -4.43 -15.05
N ARG A 52 -0.94 -4.48 -14.81
CA ARG A 52 -0.30 -5.33 -13.82
C ARG A 52 -0.32 -4.65 -12.46
N ILE A 53 -1.11 -5.19 -11.55
CA ILE A 53 -1.38 -4.61 -10.23
C ILE A 53 -0.94 -5.62 -9.17
N PHE A 54 -0.06 -5.21 -8.27
CA PHE A 54 0.31 -6.00 -7.10
C PHE A 54 -0.27 -5.35 -5.84
N GLY A 55 -0.91 -6.13 -4.98
CA GLY A 55 -1.49 -5.65 -3.72
C GLY A 55 -0.98 -6.46 -2.54
N SER A 56 -0.58 -5.77 -1.48
CA SER A 56 -0.13 -6.39 -0.24
C SER A 56 -0.89 -5.85 0.97
N SER A 57 -1.12 -6.76 1.93
CA SER A 57 -1.77 -6.48 3.21
C SER A 57 -0.97 -5.52 4.08
N TRP A 58 -1.64 -4.90 5.05
CA TRP A 58 -0.96 -4.19 6.13
C TRP A 58 0.06 -5.07 6.81
N LYS A 59 1.20 -4.46 7.07
CA LYS A 59 2.33 -5.05 7.75
C LYS A 59 2.75 -3.97 8.74
N GLY A 60 2.52 -4.23 10.03
CA GLY A 60 2.62 -3.27 11.14
C GLY A 60 3.72 -2.21 11.01
N SER A 61 3.48 -1.02 11.57
CA SER A 61 4.42 0.12 11.55
C SER A 61 5.83 -0.30 11.97
N MET A 62 6.84 0.07 11.19
CA MET A 62 8.27 -0.21 11.42
C MET A 62 8.64 -1.69 11.53
N SER A 63 7.92 -2.56 10.84
CA SER A 63 8.34 -3.95 10.81
C SER A 63 9.46 -4.11 9.77
N HIS A 64 10.70 -4.19 10.23
CA HIS A 64 11.90 -4.47 9.43
C HIS A 64 12.20 -5.98 9.32
N SER A 65 11.16 -6.82 9.29
CA SER A 65 11.36 -8.26 9.17
C SER A 65 11.94 -8.64 7.81
N SER A 66 12.72 -9.72 7.72
CA SER A 66 13.09 -10.35 6.45
C SER A 66 12.46 -11.75 6.36
N PRO A 67 11.68 -12.06 5.30
CA PRO A 67 11.18 -11.12 4.30
C PRO A 67 10.27 -10.06 4.94
N HIS A 68 10.17 -8.89 4.31
CA HIS A 68 9.45 -7.70 4.79
C HIS A 68 7.93 -7.86 4.83
N GLY A 69 7.40 -9.05 4.57
CA GLY A 69 5.98 -9.39 4.72
C GLY A 69 5.07 -8.84 3.62
N PHE A 70 5.58 -7.95 2.75
CA PHE A 70 4.83 -7.45 1.60
C PHE A 70 4.69 -8.45 0.43
N GLY A 71 5.32 -9.62 0.55
CA GLY A 71 5.47 -10.59 -0.54
C GLY A 71 6.59 -10.23 -1.50
N VAL A 72 6.70 -10.99 -2.59
CA VAL A 72 7.71 -10.76 -3.64
C VAL A 72 7.11 -9.80 -4.67
N ILE A 73 7.48 -8.51 -4.59
CA ILE A 73 6.99 -7.48 -5.52
C ILE A 73 7.60 -7.71 -6.92
N PRO A 74 6.78 -7.96 -7.96
CA PRO A 74 7.26 -8.21 -9.32
C PRO A 74 7.89 -6.97 -9.97
N ASP A 75 8.78 -7.21 -10.95
CA ASP A 75 9.26 -6.16 -11.86
C ASP A 75 8.15 -5.71 -12.85
N ASN A 76 8.29 -4.51 -13.41
CA ASN A 76 7.42 -3.96 -14.46
C ASN A 76 5.94 -3.90 -14.08
N LEU A 77 5.64 -3.50 -12.84
CA LEU A 77 4.27 -3.25 -12.40
C LEU A 77 3.75 -1.89 -12.90
N ASP A 78 2.47 -1.85 -13.24
CA ASP A 78 1.78 -0.59 -13.45
C ASP A 78 1.38 0.03 -12.12
N VAL A 79 0.89 -0.78 -11.18
CA VAL A 79 0.41 -0.29 -9.88
C VAL A 79 0.87 -1.21 -8.75
N LEU A 80 1.48 -0.62 -7.73
CA LEU A 80 1.69 -1.24 -6.42
C LEU A 80 0.66 -0.67 -5.43
N ILE A 81 0.05 -1.53 -4.62
CA ILE A 81 -0.90 -1.14 -3.56
C ILE A 81 -0.40 -1.70 -2.23
N SER A 82 -0.20 -0.82 -1.25
CA SER A 82 0.08 -1.18 0.16
C SER A 82 -0.83 -0.37 1.08
N HIS A 83 -1.10 -0.86 2.30
CA HIS A 83 -1.94 -0.09 3.23
C HIS A 83 -1.21 1.15 3.76
N GLY A 84 0.03 0.99 4.21
CA GLY A 84 0.89 2.08 4.66
C GLY A 84 1.85 2.60 3.58
N PRO A 85 2.36 3.83 3.76
CA PRO A 85 3.35 4.41 2.87
C PRO A 85 4.71 3.72 3.01
N PRO A 86 5.58 3.78 1.98
CA PRO A 86 7.00 3.47 2.14
C PRO A 86 7.67 4.51 3.03
N TRP A 87 8.74 4.12 3.73
CA TRP A 87 9.47 5.02 4.62
C TRP A 87 9.93 6.30 3.92
N GLY A 88 9.71 7.44 4.57
CA GLY A 88 10.13 8.77 4.10
C GLY A 88 9.31 9.36 2.95
N ILE A 89 8.23 8.69 2.51
CA ILE A 89 7.35 9.20 1.44
C ILE A 89 5.94 9.38 1.99
N LEU A 90 5.52 10.64 2.15
CA LEU A 90 4.18 11.00 2.64
C LEU A 90 3.82 10.31 3.97
N ASP A 91 4.79 10.22 4.88
CA ASP A 91 4.66 9.48 6.14
C ASP A 91 5.05 10.31 7.38
N TRP A 92 5.35 11.60 7.22
CA TRP A 92 5.70 12.49 8.32
C TRP A 92 4.45 13.09 8.99
N CYS A 93 4.20 12.72 10.25
CA CYS A 93 3.04 13.20 11.02
C CYS A 93 3.47 14.19 12.13
N GLY A 94 4.37 15.12 11.79
CA GLY A 94 4.78 16.24 12.67
C GLY A 94 5.83 15.91 13.73
N SER A 95 5.90 14.66 14.21
CA SER A 95 6.84 14.23 15.25
C SER A 95 7.73 13.05 14.84
N GLN A 96 7.23 12.18 13.97
CA GLN A 96 7.93 11.00 13.49
C GLN A 96 7.41 10.56 12.13
N HIS A 97 8.18 9.70 11.48
CA HIS A 97 7.77 8.94 10.30
C HIS A 97 6.94 7.73 10.72
N TRP A 98 5.82 7.49 10.03
CA TRP A 98 4.90 6.37 10.22
C TRP A 98 4.91 5.37 9.05
N GLY A 99 5.87 5.54 8.13
CA GLY A 99 6.06 4.66 6.98
C GLY A 99 6.30 3.22 7.41
N SER A 100 5.85 2.29 6.56
CA SER A 100 5.81 0.88 6.94
C SER A 100 7.20 0.28 7.12
N SER A 101 8.10 0.43 6.14
CA SER A 101 9.50 -0.04 6.27
C SER A 101 10.43 0.53 5.19
N ASP A 102 11.74 0.48 5.46
CA ASP A 102 12.80 0.81 4.50
C ASP A 102 12.88 -0.19 3.34
N GLU A 103 12.54 -1.46 3.58
CA GLU A 103 12.53 -2.50 2.56
C GLU A 103 11.45 -2.22 1.51
N LEU A 104 10.26 -1.75 1.91
CA LEU A 104 9.23 -1.33 0.96
C LEU A 104 9.73 -0.16 0.10
N LEU A 105 10.45 0.79 0.70
CA LEU A 105 11.07 1.88 -0.06
C LEU A 105 12.13 1.35 -1.05
N ALA A 106 12.94 0.37 -0.64
CA ALA A 106 13.94 -0.26 -1.50
C ALA A 106 13.29 -0.97 -2.69
N ASP A 107 12.22 -1.73 -2.47
CA ASP A 107 11.44 -2.38 -3.54
C ASP A 107 10.81 -1.36 -4.48
N VAL A 108 10.20 -0.29 -3.97
CA VAL A 108 9.63 0.77 -4.81
C VAL A 108 10.70 1.40 -5.70
N LYS A 109 11.90 1.64 -5.15
CA LYS A 109 13.03 2.18 -5.93
C LYS A 109 13.56 1.20 -6.97
N ALA A 110 13.70 -0.07 -6.61
CA ALA A 110 14.27 -1.09 -7.48
C ALA A 110 13.30 -1.55 -8.58
N LYS A 111 12.03 -1.71 -8.24
CA LYS A 111 10.97 -2.22 -9.13
C LYS A 111 10.29 -1.13 -9.94
N ALA A 112 10.38 0.12 -9.48
CA ALA A 112 9.90 1.31 -10.16
C ALA A 112 8.47 1.17 -10.74
N PRO A 113 7.45 0.83 -9.92
CA PRO A 113 6.07 0.77 -10.39
C PRO A 113 5.65 2.14 -10.93
N LYS A 114 4.81 2.18 -11.98
CA LYS A 114 4.34 3.46 -12.56
C LYS A 114 3.55 4.29 -11.54
N ALA A 115 2.82 3.63 -10.65
CA ALA A 115 2.16 4.24 -9.50
C ALA A 115 2.27 3.35 -8.26
N HIS A 116 2.47 3.97 -7.10
CA HIS A 116 2.33 3.33 -5.79
C HIS A 116 1.21 4.02 -5.04
N LEU A 117 0.14 3.28 -4.75
CA LEU A 117 -1.04 3.76 -4.03
C LEU A 117 -1.02 3.23 -2.60
N PHE A 118 -1.16 4.13 -1.64
CA PHE A 118 -1.15 3.79 -0.22
C PHE A 118 -2.03 4.76 0.58
N GLY A 119 -2.31 4.37 1.83
CA GLY A 119 -3.14 5.13 2.77
C GLY A 119 -2.49 5.16 4.15
N HIS A 120 -3.26 4.81 5.18
CA HIS A 120 -2.89 4.84 6.60
C HIS A 120 -2.65 6.24 7.19
N ASP A 121 -1.73 7.01 6.62
CA ASP A 121 -1.33 8.32 7.13
C ASP A 121 -2.25 9.44 6.62
N HIS A 122 -3.30 9.72 7.40
CA HIS A 122 -4.35 10.65 7.01
C HIS A 122 -3.90 12.12 6.94
N GLU A 123 -2.79 12.47 7.57
CA GLU A 123 -2.22 13.83 7.63
C GLU A 123 -1.44 14.19 6.35
N GLN A 124 -0.91 13.18 5.65
CA GLN A 124 -0.04 13.35 4.48
C GLN A 124 -0.76 13.05 3.16
N ARG A 125 -2.07 13.36 3.09
CA ARG A 125 -2.85 13.23 1.85
C ARG A 125 -2.23 14.07 0.75
N GLY A 126 -1.86 13.43 -0.35
CA GLY A 126 -1.26 14.12 -1.47
C GLY A 126 -0.70 13.17 -2.50
N GLN A 127 0.18 13.70 -3.36
CA GLN A 127 0.85 12.91 -4.37
C GLN A 127 2.22 13.52 -4.67
N TRP A 128 3.18 12.65 -4.95
CA TRP A 128 4.43 13.01 -5.61
C TRP A 128 4.44 12.41 -7.02
N LYS A 129 4.94 13.17 -7.98
CA LYS A 129 5.05 12.79 -9.40
C LYS A 129 6.42 13.13 -9.94
N ARG A 130 6.91 12.31 -10.84
CA ARG A 130 8.06 12.58 -11.70
C ARG A 130 7.75 11.97 -13.06
N ASP A 131 8.21 12.62 -14.12
CA ASP A 131 7.92 12.17 -15.49
C ASP A 131 8.86 11.03 -15.91
N ASN A 132 10.05 10.95 -15.30
CA ASN A 132 11.04 9.88 -15.49
C ASN A 132 11.94 9.75 -14.24
N MET A 133 12.86 8.76 -14.25
CA MET A 133 13.75 8.48 -13.12
C MET A 133 14.85 9.54 -12.88
N GLU A 134 15.15 10.36 -13.89
CA GLU A 134 16.20 11.39 -13.85
C GLU A 134 15.68 12.70 -13.24
N GLU A 135 14.38 12.91 -13.30
CA GLU A 135 13.73 14.10 -12.76
C GLU A 135 13.44 14.02 -11.26
N SER A 136 13.51 15.19 -10.62
CA SER A 136 13.09 15.35 -9.23
C SER A 136 11.58 15.19 -9.07
N TRP A 137 11.17 14.63 -7.94
CA TRP A 137 9.78 14.54 -7.56
C TRP A 137 9.15 15.93 -7.38
N ARG A 138 7.91 16.09 -7.83
CA ARG A 138 7.08 17.30 -7.71
C ARG A 138 5.77 16.93 -7.01
N GLY A 139 5.27 17.81 -6.15
CA GLY A 139 4.05 17.58 -5.39
C GLY A 139 4.27 17.72 -3.89
N GLY A 140 3.53 16.94 -3.10
CA GLY A 140 3.55 17.00 -1.64
C GLY A 140 2.25 16.51 -1.00
N GLY A 141 2.30 16.29 0.32
CA GLY A 141 1.18 15.99 1.20
C GLY A 141 0.73 17.21 2.01
N GLY A 142 -0.30 17.03 2.84
CA GLY A 142 -1.02 18.06 3.59
C GLY A 142 -0.20 19.08 4.39
N ASP A 143 -0.92 20.13 4.78
CA ASP A 143 -0.48 21.40 5.38
C ASP A 143 0.18 21.23 6.76
N MET A 144 1.42 20.74 6.80
CA MET A 144 2.31 20.93 7.94
C MET A 144 3.64 21.47 7.44
N GLY A 145 3.96 22.69 7.91
CA GLY A 145 5.10 23.49 7.49
C GLY A 145 6.36 22.68 7.28
N LYS A 146 6.90 22.79 6.06
CA LYS A 146 8.20 22.27 5.64
C LYS A 146 9.30 22.58 6.68
N PRO A 147 10.36 21.75 6.70
CA PRO A 147 11.49 22.17 5.90
C PRO A 147 11.81 21.16 4.80
N ALA A 148 12.45 21.72 3.76
CA ALA A 148 12.89 21.08 2.54
C ALA A 148 13.99 20.03 2.79
#